data_AF-A0A2K3JYV4-F1
#
_entry.id   AF-A0A2K3JYV4-F1
#
_cell.length_a   1.000
_cell.length_b   1.000
_cell.length_c   1.000
_cell.angle_alpha   90.00
_cell.angle_beta   90.00
_cell.angle_gamma   90.00
#
_symmetry.space_group_name_H-M   'P 1'
#
loop_
_entity.id
_entity.type
_entity.pdbx_description
1 polymer ?
#
loop_
_entity_poly.entity_id
_entity_poly.type
_entity_poly.pdbx_seq_one_letter_code
_entity_poly.pdbx_strand_id
1 'polypeptide(L)'
;MGWLLLFLHLFLFTSSSSFNLLCHLDESSALIQFMSSFTLSSDLDCTRDEPNHLKTKTWKNGTDCCSWHGVICDTSSGHVIGLNLGCEGLAGR
;
A
#
# COMPACT_ATOMS: atom_id res chain seq x y z
N MET A 1 35.14 22.26 -2.01
CA MET A 1 33.78 22.48 -2.57
C MET A 1 32.91 21.22 -2.60
N GLY A 2 33.46 20.02 -2.79
CA GLY A 2 32.68 18.76 -2.80
C GLY A 2 32.01 18.38 -1.47
N TRP A 3 32.52 18.85 -0.34
CA TRP A 3 31.93 18.58 0.98
C TRP A 3 30.56 19.24 1.15
N LEU A 4 30.38 20.46 0.62
CA LEU A 4 29.09 21.14 0.62
C LEU A 4 28.04 20.39 -0.20
N LEU A 5 28.44 19.73 -1.28
CA LEU A 5 27.54 18.91 -2.12
C LEU A 5 27.12 17.61 -1.40
N LEU A 6 28.04 16.97 -0.66
CA LEU A 6 27.73 15.81 0.19
C LEU A 6 26.76 16.18 1.33
N PHE A 7 26.99 17.32 1.99
CA PHE A 7 26.08 17.83 3.02
C PHE A 7 24.72 18.22 2.45
N LEU A 8 24.66 18.85 1.27
CA LEU A 8 23.41 19.18 0.58
C LEU A 8 22.62 17.91 0.20
N HIS A 9 23.31 16.86 -0.26
CA HIS A 9 22.68 15.57 -0.58
C HIS A 9 22.12 14.86 0.66
N LEU A 10 22.89 14.83 1.76
CA LEU A 10 22.40 14.28 3.02
C LEU A 10 21.19 15.06 3.54
N PHE A 11 21.19 16.39 3.45
CA PHE A 11 20.10 17.25 3.90
C PHE A 11 18.82 17.09 3.04
N LEU A 12 18.97 16.92 1.72
CA LEU A 12 17.87 16.59 0.80
C LEU A 12 17.30 15.18 1.06
N PHE A 13 18.15 14.22 1.43
CA PHE A 13 17.74 12.86 1.76
C PHE A 13 16.88 12.83 3.04
N THR A 14 17.23 13.63 4.05
CA THR A 14 16.48 13.72 5.31
C THR A 14 15.20 14.55 5.22
N SER A 15 15.02 15.37 4.17
CA SER A 15 13.81 16.18 3.98
C SER A 15 12.77 15.50 3.09
N SER A 16 13.13 14.42 2.39
CA SER A 16 12.15 13.54 1.72
C SER A 16 11.29 12.71 2.68
N SER A 17 11.67 12.57 3.95
CA SER A 17 10.78 12.04 4.98
C SER A 17 9.74 13.09 5.35
N SER A 18 8.87 13.41 4.39
CA SER A 18 7.71 14.25 4.59
C SER A 18 6.72 13.42 5.38
N PHE A 19 6.32 13.92 6.56
CA PHE A 19 5.18 13.44 7.31
C PHE A 19 3.94 13.58 6.41
N ASN A 20 3.68 12.56 5.60
CA ASN A 20 2.50 12.53 4.77
C ASN A 20 1.42 11.84 5.59
N LEU A 21 0.33 12.57 5.83
CA LEU A 21 -0.93 11.99 6.31
C LEU A 21 -1.50 10.98 5.28
N LEU A 22 -0.95 10.99 4.06
CA LEU A 22 -1.20 10.04 2.98
C LEU A 22 -0.09 8.99 2.94
N CYS A 23 -0.44 7.77 2.53
CA CYS A 23 0.49 6.70 2.23
C CYS A 23 1.61 7.13 1.26
N HIS A 24 2.82 6.62 1.48
CA HIS A 24 3.97 6.90 0.63
C HIS A 24 3.80 6.25 -0.76
N LEU A 25 4.26 6.96 -1.81
CA LEU A 25 3.98 6.56 -3.21
C LEU A 25 4.59 5.19 -3.56
N ASP A 26 5.76 4.88 -3.03
CA ASP A 26 6.44 3.59 -3.20
C ASP A 26 5.67 2.43 -2.53
N GLU A 27 5.12 2.62 -1.33
CA GLU A 27 4.31 1.64 -0.61
C GLU A 27 3.02 1.36 -1.39
N SER A 28 2.35 2.40 -1.88
CA SER A 28 1.18 2.23 -2.74
C SER A 28 1.51 1.45 -4.01
N SER A 29 2.68 1.71 -4.63
CA SER A 29 3.14 0.98 -5.82
C SER A 29 3.45 -0.48 -5.50
N ALA A 30 4.15 -0.75 -4.40
CA ALA A 30 4.49 -2.09 -3.95
C ALA A 30 3.24 -2.92 -3.65
N LEU A 31 2.23 -2.31 -3.02
CA LEU A 31 0.94 -2.94 -2.76
C LEU A 31 0.18 -3.33 -4.05
N ILE A 32 0.17 -2.43 -5.05
CA ILE A 32 -0.42 -2.73 -6.36
C ILE A 32 0.31 -3.89 -7.05
N GLN A 33 1.65 -3.88 -7.02
CA GLN A 33 2.46 -4.97 -7.58
C GLN A 33 2.21 -6.29 -6.86
N PHE A 34 2.17 -6.26 -5.53
CA PHE A 34 1.83 -7.41 -4.69
C PHE A 34 0.47 -7.99 -5.11
N MET A 35 -0.57 -7.18 -5.24
CA MET A 35 -1.88 -7.64 -5.68
C MET A 35 -1.89 -8.21 -7.09
N SER A 36 -1.11 -7.64 -8.01
CA SER A 36 -1.00 -8.16 -9.38
C SER A 36 -0.39 -9.58 -9.46
N SER A 37 0.34 -10.00 -8.42
CA SER A 37 0.94 -11.33 -8.34
C SER A 37 -0.07 -12.43 -7.99
N PHE A 38 -1.27 -12.05 -7.53
CA PHE A 38 -2.35 -12.98 -7.23
C PHE A 38 -3.35 -13.07 -8.38
N THR A 39 -4.06 -14.19 -8.41
CA THR A 39 -5.25 -14.42 -9.22
C THR A 39 -6.46 -14.53 -8.31
N LEU A 40 -7.61 -14.14 -8.83
CA LEU A 40 -8.87 -14.26 -8.11
C LEU A 40 -9.46 -15.65 -8.34
N SER A 41 -9.38 -16.50 -7.32
CA SER A 41 -10.09 -17.78 -7.28
C SER A 41 -11.54 -17.53 -6.89
N SER A 42 -12.46 -17.89 -7.79
CA SER A 42 -13.90 -17.85 -7.56
C SER A 42 -14.41 -18.94 -6.61
N ASP A 43 -13.54 -19.87 -6.19
CA ASP A 43 -13.87 -21.07 -5.40
C ASP A 43 -13.90 -20.84 -3.88
N LEU A 44 -13.99 -19.60 -3.40
CA LEU A 44 -14.08 -19.36 -1.97
C LEU A 44 -15.53 -19.31 -1.47
N ASP A 45 -15.85 -20.31 -0.66
CA ASP A 45 -16.95 -20.32 0.30
C ASP A 45 -16.70 -19.28 1.40
N CYS A 46 -16.84 -18.00 1.05
CA CYS A 46 -16.94 -16.89 1.98
C CYS A 46 -18.41 -16.45 2.00
N THR A 47 -19.28 -17.35 2.45
CA THR A 47 -20.72 -17.11 2.50
C THR A 47 -21.05 -15.99 3.50
N ARG A 48 -21.24 -14.77 2.99
CA ARG A 48 -22.42 -13.90 3.27
C ARG A 48 -22.38 -12.45 2.80
N ASP A 49 -21.35 -12.00 2.08
CA ASP A 49 -21.43 -10.68 1.43
C ASP A 49 -21.01 -10.80 -0.03
N GLU A 50 -21.83 -10.16 -0.86
CA GLU A 50 -21.84 -10.15 -2.31
C GLU A 50 -20.46 -10.29 -2.99
N PRO A 51 -20.32 -11.05 -4.09
CA PRO A 51 -19.06 -11.18 -4.87
C PRO A 51 -18.50 -9.85 -5.38
N ASN A 52 -19.24 -8.75 -5.20
CA ASN A 52 -18.79 -7.41 -5.52
C ASN A 52 -17.90 -6.75 -4.45
N HIS A 53 -17.72 -7.35 -3.28
CA HIS A 53 -17.11 -6.72 -2.11
C HIS A 53 -15.65 -7.12 -1.84
N LEU A 54 -14.88 -7.47 -2.88
CA LEU A 54 -13.45 -7.64 -2.77
C LEU A 54 -12.82 -6.36 -2.19
N LYS A 55 -12.19 -6.46 -1.03
CA LYS A 55 -11.50 -5.37 -0.34
C LYS A 55 -10.43 -4.75 -1.23
N THR A 56 -9.85 -5.57 -2.09
CA THR A 56 -8.82 -5.17 -3.06
C THR A 56 -9.34 -4.32 -4.22
N LYS A 57 -10.66 -4.21 -4.44
CA LYS A 57 -11.23 -3.28 -5.45
C LYS A 57 -11.00 -1.81 -5.13
N THR A 58 -10.76 -1.47 -3.86
CA THR A 58 -10.48 -0.08 -3.48
C THR A 58 -9.05 0.34 -3.81
N TRP A 59 -8.17 -0.61 -4.14
CA TRP A 59 -6.76 -0.35 -4.36
C TRP A 59 -6.58 0.29 -5.73
N LYS A 60 -6.44 1.63 -5.75
CA LYS A 60 -6.35 2.41 -6.99
C LYS A 60 -5.07 3.23 -7.00
N ASN A 61 -4.28 3.07 -8.05
CA ASN A 61 -3.08 3.87 -8.26
C ASN A 61 -3.38 5.37 -8.15
N GLY A 62 -2.51 6.12 -7.47
CA GLY A 62 -2.67 7.56 -7.28
C GLY A 62 -3.72 7.97 -6.25
N THR A 63 -4.29 7.02 -5.49
CA THR A 63 -5.11 7.31 -4.30
C THR A 63 -4.35 6.95 -3.03
N ASP A 64 -4.72 7.56 -1.90
CA ASP A 64 -4.11 7.29 -0.62
C ASP A 64 -4.31 5.82 -0.21
N CYS A 65 -3.22 5.05 -0.12
CA CYS A 65 -3.30 3.63 0.19
C CYS A 65 -3.78 3.34 1.62
N CYS A 66 -3.65 4.28 2.56
CA CYS A 66 -4.21 4.12 3.91
C CYS A 66 -5.75 4.17 3.93
N SER A 67 -6.36 4.68 2.85
CA SER A 67 -7.81 4.63 2.65
C SER A 67 -8.29 3.32 2.00
N TRP A 68 -7.36 2.46 1.54
CA TRP A 68 -7.72 1.21 0.90
C TRP A 68 -8.24 0.19 1.92
N HIS A 69 -9.28 -0.53 1.55
CA HIS A 69 -9.84 -1.56 2.40
C HIS A 69 -8.81 -2.66 2.63
N GLY A 70 -8.62 -3.01 3.89
CA GLY A 70 -7.67 -4.02 4.32
C GLY A 70 -6.23 -3.52 4.43
N VAL A 71 -5.92 -2.26 4.15
CA VAL A 71 -4.60 -1.67 4.44
C VAL A 71 -4.63 -1.07 5.85
N ILE A 72 -3.60 -1.36 6.64
CA ILE A 72 -3.43 -0.84 7.99
C ILE A 72 -2.18 0.05 7.98
N CYS A 73 -2.36 1.33 8.25
CA CYS A 73 -1.27 2.29 8.36
C CYS A 73 -1.02 2.70 9.82
N ASP A 74 0.23 3.05 10.12
CA ASP A 74 0.57 3.79 11.32
C ASP A 74 0.01 5.22 11.21
N THR A 75 -0.74 5.64 12.22
CA THR A 75 -1.45 6.94 12.18
C THR A 75 -0.53 8.14 12.33
N SER A 76 0.70 7.94 12.82
CA SER A 76 1.66 9.01 13.06
C SER A 76 2.58 9.28 11.86
N SER A 77 2.92 8.21 11.12
CA SER A 77 3.89 8.24 10.04
C SER A 77 3.29 8.04 8.65
N GLY A 78 2.06 7.50 8.57
CA GLY A 78 1.41 7.18 7.28
C GLY A 78 1.95 5.93 6.61
N HIS A 79 2.87 5.19 7.25
CA HIS A 79 3.44 3.96 6.72
C HIS A 79 2.50 2.77 6.84
N VAL A 80 2.49 1.92 5.82
CA VAL A 80 1.77 0.64 5.86
C VAL A 80 2.45 -0.32 6.84
N ILE A 81 1.72 -0.75 7.87
CA ILE A 81 2.20 -1.67 8.90
C ILE A 81 1.48 -3.03 8.89
N GLY A 82 0.45 -3.21 8.06
CA GLY A 82 -0.25 -4.47 7.96
C GLY A 82 -1.27 -4.54 6.82
N LEU A 83 -1.65 -5.77 6.47
CA LEU A 83 -2.65 -6.07 5.44
C LEU A 83 -3.66 -7.12 5.95
N ASN A 84 -4.94 -6.86 5.72
CA ASN A 84 -6.05 -7.79 5.95
C ASN A 84 -6.63 -8.25 4.61
N LEU A 85 -6.13 -9.39 4.14
CA LEU A 85 -6.53 -10.03 2.88
C LEU A 85 -7.51 -11.20 3.10
N GLY A 86 -8.08 -11.32 4.30
CA GLY A 86 -9.00 -12.40 4.63
C GLY A 86 -10.23 -12.37 3.73
N CYS A 87 -10.61 -13.54 3.22
CA CYS A 87 -11.75 -13.77 2.31
C CYS A 87 -11.63 -13.11 0.93
N GLU A 88 -10.41 -12.79 0.46
CA GLU A 88 -10.21 -12.11 -0.83
C GLU A 88 -10.09 -13.03 -2.05
N GLY A 89 -10.11 -14.36 -1.91
CA GLY A 89 -10.00 -15.24 -3.09
C GLY A 89 -8.61 -15.31 -3.69
N LEU A 90 -7.56 -14.95 -2.96
CA LEU A 90 -6.23 -14.79 -3.54
C LEU A 90 -5.50 -16.13 -3.64
N ALA A 91 -5.23 -16.56 -4.87
CA ALA A 91 -4.27 -17.62 -5.17
C ALA A 91 -3.02 -16.99 -5.80
N GLY A 92 -1.83 -17.35 -5.31
CA GLY A 92 -0.57 -16.93 -5.93
C GLY A 92 -0.43 -17.52 -7.34
N ARG A 93 0.33 -16.84 -8.20
CA ARG A 93 0.78 -17.42 -9.48
C ARG A 93 1.93 -18.41 -9.30
#